data_AF-A0A844M6V0-F1
#
_entry.id   AF-A0A844M6V0-F1
#
_cell.length_a   1.000
_cell.length_b   1.000
_cell.length_c   1.000
_cell.angle_alpha   90.00
_cell.angle_beta   90.00
_cell.angle_gamma   90.00
#
_symmetry.space_group_name_H-M   'P 1'
#
loop_
_entity.id
_entity.type
_entity.pdbx_description
1 polymer ?
#
loop_
_entity_poly.entity_id
_entity_poly.type
_entity_poly.pdbx_seq_one_letter_code
_entity_poly.pdbx_strand_id
1 'polypeptide(L)'
;MLNVSKVIAWTLINLIFYSVSLSTFLKLALAGEPIMDRNCGYHVRTPAVVHKIPPQDRARILLTSPFEVNNQKYALQLLKFPDSTGVLCLWKPNARLPQRLGDVSIIQEKVIEKIEKDASRPATYIVTVRSEKAEDILRTIYRLNLTNPNQPKVTPLLRVYKN
;
A
#
# COMPACT_ATOMS: atom_id res chain seq x y z
N MET A 1 -67.47 -42.91 -21.54
CA MET A 1 -67.39 -41.45 -21.73
C MET A 1 -66.23 -40.91 -20.90
N LEU A 2 -65.61 -39.85 -21.40
CA LEU A 2 -64.37 -39.17 -20.98
C LEU A 2 -64.17 -39.00 -19.46
N ASN A 3 -63.00 -38.76 -18.87
CA ASN A 3 -61.57 -38.88 -19.20
C ASN A 3 -60.88 -38.28 -17.95
N VAL A 4 -60.52 -39.10 -16.96
CA VAL A 4 -60.04 -38.62 -15.64
C VAL A 4 -58.62 -38.02 -15.71
N SER A 5 -58.00 -37.98 -16.89
CA SER A 5 -56.65 -37.45 -17.08
C SER A 5 -56.53 -35.92 -17.12
N LYS A 6 -57.63 -35.16 -17.03
CA LYS A 6 -57.63 -33.70 -17.26
C LYS A 6 -57.69 -32.81 -16.01
N VAL A 7 -57.60 -33.36 -14.81
CA VAL A 7 -57.56 -32.55 -13.57
C VAL A 7 -56.17 -32.54 -12.92
N ILE A 8 -55.25 -33.39 -13.37
CA ILE A 8 -53.87 -33.44 -12.83
C ILE A 8 -52.92 -32.51 -13.60
N ALA A 9 -53.37 -31.89 -14.70
CA ALA A 9 -52.50 -31.11 -15.56
C ALA A 9 -52.27 -29.64 -15.12
N TRP A 10 -52.95 -29.11 -14.09
CA TRP A 10 -53.03 -27.66 -13.91
C TRP A 10 -52.93 -27.10 -12.48
N THR A 11 -52.12 -27.69 -11.60
CA THR A 11 -51.62 -26.97 -10.38
C THR A 11 -50.21 -27.38 -9.95
N LEU A 12 -49.30 -27.72 -10.88
CA LEU A 12 -47.85 -27.86 -10.60
C LEU A 12 -47.03 -26.60 -10.95
N ILE A 13 -47.67 -25.44 -11.05
CA ILE A 13 -46.99 -24.17 -11.33
C ILE A 13 -47.35 -23.18 -10.23
N ASN A 14 -46.74 -23.29 -9.05
CA ASN A 14 -46.70 -22.18 -8.08
C ASN A 14 -45.63 -22.29 -6.98
N LEU A 15 -44.60 -23.13 -7.17
CA LEU A 15 -43.45 -23.19 -6.25
C LEU A 15 -42.13 -23.14 -7.04
N ILE A 16 -42.01 -22.13 -7.90
CA ILE A 16 -40.70 -21.64 -8.39
C ILE A 16 -40.61 -20.15 -8.07
N PHE A 17 -40.83 -19.81 -6.81
CA PHE A 17 -40.33 -18.57 -6.23
C PHE A 17 -39.66 -18.99 -4.92
N TYR A 18 -38.54 -18.36 -4.58
CA TYR A 18 -37.71 -18.66 -3.41
C TYR A 18 -36.66 -19.78 -3.60
N SER A 19 -35.77 -19.61 -4.57
CA SER A 19 -34.33 -19.76 -4.29
C SER A 19 -33.46 -19.10 -5.36
N VAL A 20 -33.74 -17.83 -5.68
CA VAL A 20 -32.62 -16.95 -6.01
C VAL A 20 -31.96 -16.64 -4.67
N SER A 21 -31.12 -17.54 -4.17
CA SER A 21 -30.19 -17.17 -3.11
C SER A 21 -29.41 -15.99 -3.66
N LEU A 22 -29.62 -14.81 -3.08
CA LEU A 22 -28.83 -13.60 -3.31
C LEU A 22 -27.35 -13.95 -3.06
N SER A 23 -26.66 -14.48 -4.05
CA SER A 23 -25.19 -14.51 -4.06
C SER A 23 -24.64 -13.18 -4.58
N THR A 24 -25.52 -12.19 -4.83
CA THR A 24 -25.18 -10.77 -4.85
C THR A 24 -24.84 -10.30 -3.43
N PHE A 25 -23.77 -10.86 -2.85
CA PHE A 25 -22.85 -10.06 -2.06
C PHE A 25 -22.33 -8.98 -3.01
N LEU A 26 -23.12 -7.90 -3.17
CA LEU A 26 -22.62 -6.60 -3.58
C LEU A 26 -21.32 -6.42 -2.81
N LYS A 27 -20.19 -6.31 -3.52
CA LYS A 27 -18.91 -5.93 -2.92
C LYS A 27 -19.13 -4.54 -2.33
N LEU A 28 -19.63 -4.50 -1.09
CA LEU A 28 -19.99 -3.28 -0.42
C LEU A 28 -18.69 -2.53 -0.18
N ALA A 29 -18.44 -1.51 -1.00
CA ALA A 29 -17.37 -0.58 -0.75
C ALA A 29 -17.79 0.25 0.47
N LEU A 30 -17.04 0.14 1.54
CA LEU A 30 -17.20 0.99 2.70
C LEU A 30 -16.65 2.38 2.36
N ALA A 31 -17.30 3.43 2.85
CA ALA A 31 -16.80 4.79 2.71
C ALA A 31 -15.42 4.96 3.38
N GLY A 32 -14.62 5.90 2.85
CA GLY A 32 -13.30 6.28 3.37
C GLY A 32 -12.13 5.99 2.42
N GLU A 33 -10.93 6.37 2.85
CA GLU A 33 -9.71 6.21 2.05
C GLU A 33 -9.32 4.74 1.87
N PRO A 34 -8.74 4.37 0.71
CA PRO A 34 -8.18 3.04 0.47
C PRO A 34 -7.21 2.64 1.59
N ILE A 35 -7.19 1.35 1.91
CA ILE A 35 -6.24 0.81 2.89
C ILE A 35 -4.92 0.53 2.17
N MET A 36 -3.81 1.01 2.75
CA MET A 36 -2.46 0.72 2.28
C MET A 36 -1.77 -0.25 3.22
N ASP A 37 -1.15 -1.28 2.65
CA ASP A 37 -0.36 -2.27 3.39
C ASP A 37 1.16 -2.02 3.28
N ARG A 38 1.95 -2.87 3.96
CA ARG A 38 3.43 -2.80 3.95
C ARG A 38 4.06 -3.07 2.58
N ASN A 39 3.32 -3.65 1.64
CA ASN A 39 3.81 -3.91 0.28
C ASN A 39 3.44 -2.78 -0.69
N CYS A 40 2.96 -1.64 -0.16
CA CYS A 40 2.43 -0.52 -0.93
C CYS A 40 1.19 -0.88 -1.76
N GLY A 41 0.50 -1.97 -1.39
CA GLY A 41 -0.74 -2.39 -2.03
C GLY A 41 -1.88 -1.46 -1.61
N TYR A 42 -2.67 -1.02 -2.59
CA TYR A 42 -3.88 -0.23 -2.35
C TYR A 42 -5.09 -1.15 -2.40
N HIS A 43 -5.86 -1.15 -1.32
CA HIS A 43 -7.03 -2.02 -1.17
C HIS A 43 -8.28 -1.18 -0.99
N VAL A 44 -9.29 -1.44 -1.82
CA VAL A 44 -10.63 -0.88 -1.64
C VAL A 44 -11.17 -1.35 -0.30
N ARG A 45 -11.74 -0.43 0.48
CA ARG A 45 -12.34 -0.76 1.78
C ARG A 45 -13.55 -1.67 1.56
N THR A 46 -13.40 -2.93 1.90
CA THR A 46 -14.50 -3.90 1.97
C THR A 46 -14.44 -4.58 3.34
N PRO A 47 -15.54 -5.17 3.85
CA PRO A 47 -15.52 -5.89 5.11
C PRO A 47 -14.40 -6.95 5.17
N ALA A 48 -14.20 -7.70 4.08
CA ALA A 48 -13.13 -8.69 3.97
C ALA A 48 -11.72 -8.09 4.09
N VAL A 49 -11.46 -6.96 3.43
CA VAL A 49 -10.15 -6.27 3.51
C VAL A 49 -9.93 -5.66 4.89
N VAL A 50 -10.95 -5.03 5.48
CA VAL A 50 -10.87 -4.44 6.82
C VAL A 50 -10.54 -5.50 7.86
N HIS A 51 -11.09 -6.70 7.71
CA HIS A 51 -10.77 -7.83 8.58
C HIS A 51 -9.36 -8.39 8.33
N LYS A 52 -8.96 -8.54 7.06
CA LYS A 52 -7.65 -9.08 6.67
C LYS A 52 -6.47 -8.14 7.00
N ILE A 53 -6.68 -6.82 6.93
CA ILE A 53 -5.67 -5.80 7.20
C ILE A 53 -6.11 -5.02 8.45
N PRO A 54 -5.67 -5.46 9.64
CA PRO A 54 -6.09 -4.84 10.88
C PRO A 54 -5.46 -3.43 11.05
N PRO A 55 -5.99 -2.56 11.92
CA PRO A 55 -5.58 -1.17 12.02
C PRO A 55 -4.07 -0.92 12.16
N GLN A 56 -3.34 -1.78 12.88
CA GLN A 56 -1.89 -1.72 13.06
C GLN A 56 -1.08 -1.91 11.77
N ASP A 57 -1.68 -2.54 10.75
CA ASP A 57 -1.06 -2.79 9.44
C ASP A 57 -1.57 -1.84 8.36
N ARG A 58 -2.32 -0.79 8.75
CA ARG A 58 -2.82 0.23 7.82
C ARG A 58 -1.90 1.43 7.86
N ALA A 59 -1.30 1.73 6.72
CA ALA A 59 -0.45 2.89 6.60
C ALA A 59 -1.24 4.18 6.35
N ARG A 60 -0.62 5.31 6.70
CA ARG A 60 -1.00 6.64 6.20
C ARG A 60 0.11 7.15 5.29
N ILE A 61 -0.26 7.89 4.25
CA ILE A 61 0.73 8.57 3.40
C ILE A 61 1.25 9.78 4.18
N LEU A 62 2.56 9.83 4.43
CA LEU A 62 3.22 10.97 5.07
C LEU A 62 3.82 11.95 4.06
N LEU A 63 4.30 11.42 2.93
CA LEU A 63 4.93 12.21 1.87
C LEU A 63 4.64 11.56 0.52
N THR A 64 4.36 12.38 -0.49
CA THR A 64 4.46 12.01 -1.90
C THR A 64 5.32 13.06 -2.59
N SER A 65 6.45 12.65 -3.15
CA SER A 65 7.43 13.54 -3.78
C SER A 65 7.63 13.15 -5.25
N PRO A 66 7.18 13.98 -6.22
CA PRO A 66 7.42 13.72 -7.62
C PRO A 66 8.88 14.00 -8.01
N PHE A 67 9.37 13.22 -8.97
CA PHE A 67 10.66 13.42 -9.59
C PHE A 67 10.67 12.90 -11.03
N GLU A 68 11.66 13.31 -11.80
CA GLU A 68 11.79 12.94 -13.20
C GLU A 68 13.19 12.39 -13.46
N VAL A 69 13.25 11.30 -14.23
CA VAL A 69 14.48 10.63 -14.66
C VAL A 69 14.22 10.10 -16.07
N ASN A 70 15.16 10.29 -17.00
CA ASN A 70 15.04 9.80 -18.38
C ASN A 70 13.70 10.20 -19.04
N ASN A 71 13.25 11.45 -18.85
CA ASN A 71 11.98 12.01 -19.33
C ASN A 71 10.73 11.26 -18.87
N GLN A 72 10.84 10.50 -17.79
CA GLN A 72 9.76 9.74 -17.19
C GLN A 72 9.47 10.26 -15.79
N LYS A 73 8.19 10.47 -15.49
CA LYS A 73 7.72 10.97 -14.19
C LYS A 73 7.52 9.81 -13.22
N TYR A 74 8.13 9.93 -12.06
CA TYR A 74 8.03 9.01 -10.94
C TYR A 74 7.53 9.78 -9.71
N ALA A 75 7.08 9.06 -8.69
CA ALA A 75 6.91 9.64 -7.37
C ALA A 75 7.41 8.70 -6.28
N LEU A 76 8.20 9.24 -5.36
CA LEU A 76 8.59 8.55 -4.13
C LEU A 76 7.54 8.86 -3.06
N GLN A 77 7.05 7.83 -2.40
CA GLN A 77 6.03 7.95 -1.37
C GLN A 77 6.53 7.33 -0.07
N LEU A 78 6.29 8.01 1.06
CA LEU A 78 6.55 7.48 2.39
C LEU A 78 5.22 7.14 3.05
N LEU A 79 5.08 5.86 3.39
CA LEU A 79 4.00 5.35 4.21
C LEU A 79 4.46 5.29 5.66
N LYS A 80 3.62 5.76 6.59
CA LYS A 80 3.85 5.68 8.04
C LYS A 80 2.82 4.75 8.67
N PHE A 81 3.31 3.79 9.45
CA PHE A 81 2.49 2.83 10.19
C PHE A 81 2.28 3.28 11.65
N PRO A 82 1.25 2.76 12.35
CA PRO A 82 0.98 3.07 13.74
C PRO A 82 2.15 2.77 14.71
N ASP A 83 2.98 1.78 14.39
CA ASP A 83 4.22 1.46 15.12
C ASP A 83 5.37 2.46 14.87
N SER A 84 5.08 3.56 14.16
CA SER A 84 6.04 4.58 13.73
C SER A 84 7.07 4.14 12.68
N THR A 85 6.95 2.93 12.14
CA THR A 85 7.80 2.48 11.03
C THR A 85 7.38 3.13 9.73
N GLY A 86 8.37 3.37 8.88
CA GLY A 86 8.23 3.95 7.55
C GLY A 86 8.48 2.92 6.46
N VAL A 87 7.67 2.95 5.40
CA VAL A 87 7.89 2.16 4.17
C VAL A 87 7.96 3.11 2.97
N LEU A 88 9.00 2.94 2.17
CA LEU A 88 9.19 3.68 0.92
C LEU A 88 8.55 2.93 -0.25
N CYS A 89 7.70 3.64 -0.98
CA CYS A 89 7.00 3.16 -2.17
C CYS A 89 7.37 4.01 -3.38
N LEU A 90 7.43 3.39 -4.55
CA LEU A 90 7.74 4.03 -5.82
C LEU A 90 6.54 3.91 -6.76
N TRP A 91 6.02 5.05 -7.18
CA TRP A 91 5.13 5.16 -8.33
C TRP A 91 5.98 5.24 -9.60
N LYS A 92 5.82 4.24 -10.47
CA LYS A 92 6.47 4.16 -11.77
C LYS A 92 5.55 4.70 -12.87
N PRO A 93 6.10 5.19 -13.99
CA PRO A 93 5.34 5.47 -15.20
C PRO A 93 4.50 4.27 -15.60
N ASN A 94 3.25 4.52 -16.00
CA ASN A 94 2.31 3.50 -16.48
C ASN A 94 1.93 2.41 -15.46
N ALA A 95 2.42 2.49 -14.22
CA ALA A 95 1.99 1.60 -13.16
C ALA A 95 0.65 2.07 -12.59
N ARG A 96 -0.29 1.13 -12.42
CA ARG A 96 -1.60 1.43 -11.81
C ARG A 96 -1.50 1.62 -10.29
N LEU A 97 -0.50 1.01 -9.67
CA LEU A 97 -0.28 0.99 -8.24
C LEU A 97 1.21 1.20 -7.95
N PRO A 98 1.55 1.82 -6.82
CA PRO A 98 2.94 1.91 -6.41
C PRO A 98 3.45 0.54 -5.97
N GLN A 99 4.76 0.42 -6.01
CA GLN A 99 5.46 -0.76 -5.59
C GLN A 99 6.38 -0.41 -4.43
N ARG A 100 6.54 -1.32 -3.49
CA ARG A 100 7.56 -1.18 -2.46
C ARG A 100 8.93 -1.00 -3.11
N LEU A 101 9.70 -0.02 -2.65
CA LEU A 101 11.04 0.23 -3.15
C LEU A 101 11.94 -0.93 -2.75
N GLY A 102 12.46 -1.68 -3.73
CA GLY A 102 13.38 -2.80 -3.54
C GLY A 102 14.80 -2.33 -3.17
N ASP A 103 15.66 -3.25 -2.76
CA ASP A 103 17.10 -3.04 -2.53
C ASP A 103 17.49 -1.88 -1.59
N VAL A 104 16.58 -1.48 -0.71
CA VAL A 104 16.77 -0.41 0.28
C VAL A 104 16.47 -0.86 1.71
N SER A 105 16.69 -2.14 2.02
CA SER A 105 16.34 -2.78 3.30
C SER A 105 16.86 -2.02 4.53
N ILE A 106 18.03 -1.40 4.43
CA ILE A 106 18.66 -0.63 5.51
C ILE A 106 17.85 0.60 5.97
N ILE A 107 16.92 1.10 5.15
CA ILE A 107 16.04 2.22 5.49
C ILE A 107 14.55 1.84 5.46
N GLN A 108 14.19 0.63 5.02
CA GLN A 108 12.81 0.14 5.02
C GLN A 108 12.42 -0.39 6.40
N GLU A 109 11.15 -0.19 6.78
CA GLU A 109 10.60 -0.64 8.07
C GLU A 109 11.34 -0.10 9.30
N LYS A 110 12.05 1.03 9.12
CA LYS A 110 12.68 1.78 10.20
C LYS A 110 11.87 3.00 10.56
N VAL A 111 12.18 3.62 11.70
CA VAL A 111 11.59 4.90 12.08
C VAL A 111 12.23 6.00 11.24
N ILE A 112 11.60 6.34 10.12
CA ILE A 112 12.03 7.42 9.23
C ILE A 112 11.52 8.74 9.82
N GLU A 113 12.43 9.56 10.32
CA GLU A 113 12.08 10.86 10.91
C GLU A 113 11.81 11.91 9.82
N LYS A 114 12.59 11.86 8.72
CA LYS A 114 12.54 12.87 7.68
C LYS A 114 13.04 12.34 6.33
N ILE A 115 12.42 12.83 5.25
CA ILE A 115 12.90 12.67 3.88
C ILE A 115 12.91 14.04 3.21
N GLU A 116 14.03 14.38 2.61
CA GLU A 116 14.21 15.64 1.89
C GLU A 116 14.78 15.38 0.50
N LYS A 117 14.34 16.16 -0.48
CA LYS A 117 14.93 16.10 -1.82
C LYS A 117 16.27 16.83 -1.80
N ASP A 118 17.31 16.20 -2.33
CA ASP A 118 18.61 16.84 -2.51
C ASP A 118 18.53 17.81 -3.69
N ALA A 119 18.57 19.11 -3.42
CA ALA A 119 18.48 20.14 -4.46
C ALA A 119 19.68 20.13 -5.42
N SER A 120 20.82 19.58 -5.00
CA SER A 120 22.04 19.54 -5.80
C SER A 120 22.10 18.35 -6.76
N ARG A 121 21.25 17.33 -6.56
CA ARG A 121 21.30 16.07 -7.31
C ARG A 121 19.90 15.63 -7.76
N PRO A 122 19.66 15.41 -9.06
CA PRO A 122 18.37 14.97 -9.54
C PRO A 122 18.01 13.59 -8.95
N ALA A 123 16.72 13.39 -8.69
CA ALA A 123 16.17 12.13 -8.17
C ALA A 123 16.89 11.57 -6.93
N THR A 124 17.50 12.44 -6.12
CA THR A 124 18.24 12.06 -4.92
C THR A 124 17.53 12.61 -3.70
N TYR A 125 17.52 11.82 -2.63
CA TYR A 125 16.86 12.12 -1.37
C TYR A 125 17.81 11.91 -0.19
N ILE A 126 17.66 12.73 0.83
CA ILE A 126 18.31 12.55 2.13
C ILE A 126 17.28 11.96 3.09
N VAL A 127 17.58 10.79 3.64
CA VAL A 127 16.69 10.02 4.51
C VAL A 127 17.31 9.95 5.89
N THR A 128 16.63 10.51 6.89
CA THR A 128 17.06 10.45 8.29
C THR A 128 16.29 9.35 9.01
N VAL A 129 17.02 8.35 9.50
CA VAL A 129 16.49 7.20 10.21
C VAL A 129 16.91 7.28 11.67
N ARG A 130 15.96 7.10 12.59
CA ARG A 130 16.25 6.92 14.01
C ARG A 130 16.74 5.49 14.24
N SER A 131 17.87 5.37 14.92
CA SER A 131 18.43 4.07 15.31
C SER A 131 17.63 3.44 16.45
N GLU A 132 17.72 2.12 16.55
CA GLU A 132 17.05 1.36 17.60
C GLU A 132 17.67 1.67 18.96
N LYS A 133 16.87 1.61 20.03
CA LYS A 133 17.26 2.09 21.37
C LYS A 133 18.55 1.44 21.91
N ALA A 134 18.85 0.22 21.48
CA ALA A 134 20.00 -0.57 21.91
C ALA A 134 21.33 -0.16 21.24
N GLU A 135 21.32 0.71 20.23
CA GLU A 135 22.52 1.18 19.56
C GLU A 135 23.09 2.44 20.21
N ASP A 136 24.40 2.63 20.19
CA ASP A 136 25.06 3.90 20.56
C ASP A 136 24.83 5.00 19.52
N ILE A 137 24.16 4.68 18.43
CA ILE A 137 23.77 5.61 17.37
C ILE A 137 22.36 6.11 17.69
N LEU A 138 22.15 7.42 17.66
CA LEU A 138 20.83 8.06 17.76
C LEU A 138 20.13 8.11 16.40
N ARG A 139 20.88 8.51 15.37
CA ARG A 139 20.37 8.72 14.02
C ARG A 139 21.41 8.35 12.99
N THR A 140 20.96 7.77 11.89
CA THR A 140 21.77 7.62 10.67
C THR A 140 21.10 8.37 9.52
N ILE A 141 21.89 9.20 8.84
CA ILE A 141 21.47 9.94 7.67
C ILE A 141 22.01 9.19 6.45
N TYR A 142 21.11 8.86 5.52
CA TYR A 142 21.42 8.17 4.28
C TYR A 142 21.12 9.06 3.08
N ARG A 143 21.87 8.85 2.00
CA ARG A 143 21.52 9.31 0.66
C ARG A 143 20.83 8.17 -0.07
N LEU A 144 19.60 8.40 -0.51
CA LEU A 144 18.87 7.54 -1.44
C LEU A 144 18.96 8.14 -2.85
N ASN A 145 19.59 7.42 -3.77
CA ASN A 145 19.71 7.81 -5.16
C ASN A 145 18.74 6.97 -6.03
N LEU A 146 17.85 7.66 -6.75
CA LEU A 146 16.84 7.09 -7.66
C LEU A 146 17.09 7.49 -9.12
N THR A 147 18.30 7.86 -9.53
CA THR A 147 18.64 8.09 -10.94
C THR A 147 18.49 6.83 -11.80
N ASN A 148 18.47 5.65 -11.19
CA ASN A 148 17.89 4.44 -11.77
C ASN A 148 16.83 3.90 -10.79
N PRO A 149 15.54 4.20 -11.00
CA PRO A 149 14.48 3.79 -10.07
C PRO A 149 14.29 2.28 -9.94
N ASN A 150 14.80 1.48 -10.90
CA ASN A 150 14.77 0.02 -10.83
C ASN A 150 15.95 -0.56 -10.02
N GLN A 151 16.98 0.23 -9.74
CA GLN A 151 18.16 -0.15 -8.96
C GLN A 151 18.52 1.00 -8.01
N PRO A 152 17.68 1.27 -7.01
CA PRO A 152 17.92 2.33 -6.05
C PRO A 152 19.22 2.07 -5.27
N LYS A 153 19.95 3.14 -4.96
CA LYS A 153 21.20 3.04 -4.18
C LYS A 153 21.08 3.82 -2.90
N VAL A 154 21.42 3.19 -1.77
CA VAL A 154 21.44 3.84 -0.46
C VAL A 154 22.87 3.87 0.07
N THR A 155 23.32 5.06 0.46
CA THR A 155 24.68 5.26 0.99
C THR A 155 24.61 6.01 2.31
N PRO A 156 25.25 5.52 3.39
CA PRO A 156 25.31 6.27 4.64
C PRO A 156 26.13 7.55 4.45
N LEU A 157 25.67 8.67 5.02
CA LEU A 157 26.35 9.96 5.00
C LEU A 157 26.92 10.32 6.36
N LEU A 158 26.10 10.20 7.41
CA LEU A 158 26.44 10.61 8.76
C LEU A 158 25.78 9.69 9.77
N ARG A 159 26.49 9.37 10.84
CA ARG A 159 25.97 8.72 12.04
C ARG A 159 26.11 9.68 13.21
N VAL A 160 25.02 9.88 13.95
CA VAL A 160 24.99 10.72 15.15
C VAL A 160 24.96 9.79 16.35
N TYR A 161 25.94 9.90 17.24
CA TYR A 161 26.10 9.02 18.41
C TYR A 161 25.49 9.64 19.68
N LYS A 162 25.20 8.79 20.66
CA LYS A 162 24.91 9.21 22.03
C LYS A 162 26.21 9.76 22.63
N ASN A 163 26.13 10.95 23.22
CA ASN A 163 27.22 11.51 24.03
C ASN A 163 27.24 10.87 25.42
#